data_AF-A0A8T3RN40-F1
#
_entry.id   AF-A0A8T3RN40-F1
#
_cell.length_a   1.000
_cell.length_b   1.000
_cell.length_c   1.000
_cell.angle_alpha   90.00
_cell.angle_beta   90.00
_cell.angle_gamma   90.00
#
_symmetry.space_group_name_H-M   'P 1'
#
loop_
_entity.id
_entity.type
_entity.pdbx_description
1 polymer ?
#
loop_
_entity_poly.entity_id
_entity_poly.type
_entity_poly.pdbx_seq_one_letter_code
_entity_poly.pdbx_strand_id
1 'polypeptide(L)'
;MDVPDSDSARRLAGALGDSVRFYKLGLELMMGDGYFELLDWLVGKGKLVFVDLKFFDVPATVAAAVGRLRNRGVSFTTVHGNQAMLEAAAEAKGDVRILAVTALTSLDRGDLDDLGFDCDVEQLVLSRARRALEAGCDGVISSGLEAPLLRRHIDGRLIVVTPGIRPVDNRPQDDQKRVVDV
;
A
#
# COMPACT_ATOMS: atom_id res chain seq x y z
N MET A 1 -3.34 -6.29 -8.32
CA MET A 1 -3.71 -7.52 -9.04
C MET A 1 -4.04 -8.50 -7.96
N ASP A 2 -5.31 -8.83 -7.90
CA ASP A 2 -5.88 -9.75 -6.94
C ASP A 2 -6.48 -10.85 -7.83
N VAL A 3 -5.61 -11.80 -8.16
CA VAL A 3 -5.82 -12.93 -9.06
C VAL A 3 -5.13 -14.14 -8.42
N PRO A 4 -5.64 -15.37 -8.65
CA PRO A 4 -5.27 -16.51 -7.83
C PRO A 4 -3.82 -16.99 -8.01
N ASP A 5 -3.18 -16.67 -9.14
CA ASP A 5 -1.87 -17.22 -9.48
C ASP A 5 -1.04 -16.31 -10.42
N SER A 6 0.25 -16.60 -10.48
CA SER A 6 1.23 -15.85 -11.27
C SER A 6 0.96 -15.91 -12.79
N ASP A 7 0.37 -16.98 -13.32
CA ASP A 7 0.06 -17.07 -14.75
C ASP A 7 -1.14 -16.20 -15.12
N SER A 8 -2.17 -16.18 -14.27
CA SER A 8 -3.31 -15.27 -14.35
C SER A 8 -2.84 -13.82 -14.31
N ALA A 9 -1.89 -13.48 -13.43
CA ALA A 9 -1.29 -12.16 -13.37
C ALA A 9 -0.52 -11.79 -14.65
N ARG A 10 0.29 -12.69 -15.21
CA ARG A 10 1.00 -12.48 -16.48
C ARG A 10 0.05 -12.26 -17.65
N ARG A 11 -1.03 -13.06 -17.73
CA ARG A 11 -2.07 -12.90 -18.77
C ARG A 11 -2.74 -11.53 -18.68
N LEU A 12 -3.13 -11.11 -17.47
CA LEU A 12 -3.75 -9.80 -17.24
C LEU A 12 -2.80 -8.65 -17.62
N ALA A 13 -1.55 -8.69 -17.15
CA ALA A 13 -0.56 -7.68 -17.49
C ALA A 13 -0.25 -7.63 -19.00
N GLY A 14 -0.27 -8.79 -19.68
CA GLY A 14 -0.16 -8.87 -21.13
C GLY A 14 -1.34 -8.22 -21.85
N ALA A 15 -2.57 -8.50 -21.42
CA ALA A 15 -3.78 -7.93 -22.01
C ALA A 15 -3.87 -6.41 -21.84
N LEU A 16 -3.42 -5.88 -20.69
CA LEU A 16 -3.40 -4.44 -20.42
C LEU A 16 -2.30 -3.70 -21.18
N GLY A 17 -1.29 -4.41 -21.69
CA GLY A 17 -0.22 -3.84 -22.52
C GLY A 17 0.41 -2.59 -21.91
N ASP A 18 0.48 -1.51 -22.69
CA ASP A 18 1.07 -0.23 -22.27
C ASP A 18 0.07 0.75 -21.64
N SER A 19 -1.23 0.41 -21.64
CA SER A 19 -2.27 1.20 -20.97
C SER A 19 -2.06 1.25 -19.45
N VAL A 20 -1.39 0.24 -18.88
CA VAL A 20 -1.07 0.18 -17.44
C VAL A 20 0.43 0.02 -17.23
N ARG A 21 0.97 0.91 -16.38
CA ARG A 21 2.39 0.92 -16.00
C ARG A 21 2.63 0.44 -14.58
N PHE A 22 1.68 0.60 -13.67
CA PHE A 22 1.82 0.24 -12.25
C PHE A 22 1.03 -1.02 -11.92
N TYR A 23 1.69 -2.00 -11.30
CA TYR A 23 1.07 -3.26 -10.90
C TYR A 23 1.26 -3.51 -9.41
N LYS A 24 0.15 -3.62 -8.69
CA LYS A 24 0.11 -4.01 -7.28
C LYS A 24 0.16 -5.54 -7.16
N LEU A 25 1.10 -6.06 -6.39
CA LEU A 25 1.19 -7.46 -5.98
C LEU A 25 0.80 -7.56 -4.51
N GLY A 26 -0.33 -8.22 -4.23
CA GLY A 26 -0.92 -8.32 -2.90
C GLY A 26 -0.69 -9.67 -2.23
N LEU A 27 -1.32 -9.85 -1.06
CA LEU A 27 -1.20 -11.05 -0.23
C LEU A 27 -1.64 -12.33 -0.94
N GLU A 28 -2.72 -12.31 -1.74
CA GLU A 28 -3.19 -13.50 -2.47
C GLU A 28 -2.10 -14.10 -3.36
N LEU A 29 -1.46 -13.26 -4.19
CA LEU A 29 -0.34 -13.68 -5.02
C LEU A 29 0.89 -14.11 -4.21
N MET A 30 1.13 -13.48 -3.06
CA MET A 30 2.25 -13.84 -2.18
C MET A 30 2.09 -15.22 -1.52
N MET A 31 0.84 -15.64 -1.30
CA MET A 31 0.52 -16.97 -0.75
C MET A 31 0.51 -18.07 -1.83
N GLY A 32 0.62 -17.70 -3.11
CA GLY A 32 0.78 -18.62 -4.22
C GLY A 32 2.24 -18.84 -4.62
N ASP A 33 2.42 -19.61 -5.70
CA ASP A 33 3.74 -19.88 -6.26
C ASP A 33 4.22 -18.78 -7.21
N GLY A 34 5.53 -18.58 -7.25
CA GLY A 34 6.18 -17.75 -8.27
C GLY A 34 6.11 -16.23 -8.03
N TYR A 35 5.83 -15.78 -6.80
CA TYR A 35 5.65 -14.34 -6.50
C TYR A 35 6.83 -13.47 -6.93
N PHE A 36 8.06 -13.90 -6.61
CA PHE A 36 9.27 -13.15 -6.97
C PHE A 36 9.59 -13.26 -8.46
N GLU A 37 9.29 -14.40 -9.09
CA GLU A 37 9.43 -14.61 -10.52
C GLU A 37 8.42 -13.76 -11.33
N LEU A 38 7.23 -13.51 -10.79
CA LEU A 38 6.26 -12.58 -11.34
C LEU A 38 6.74 -11.13 -11.20
N LEU A 39 7.23 -10.77 -10.02
CA LEU A 39 7.83 -9.45 -9.75
C LEU A 39 8.98 -9.16 -10.71
N ASP A 40 9.95 -10.05 -10.79
CA ASP A 40 11.15 -9.89 -11.62
C ASP A 40 10.76 -9.81 -13.12
N TRP A 41 9.73 -10.56 -13.55
CA TRP A 41 9.20 -10.48 -14.91
C TRP A 41 8.52 -9.14 -15.23
N LEU A 42 7.71 -8.60 -14.30
CA LEU A 42 7.08 -7.29 -14.48
C LEU A 42 8.13 -6.18 -14.59
N VAL A 43 9.13 -6.21 -13.71
CA VAL A 43 10.27 -5.28 -13.74
C VAL A 43 11.05 -5.42 -15.05
N GLY A 44 11.34 -6.66 -15.49
CA GLY A 44 11.99 -6.93 -16.76
C GLY A 44 11.21 -6.44 -17.99
N LYS A 45 9.89 -6.26 -17.87
CA LYS A 45 9.03 -5.63 -18.88
C LYS A 45 8.91 -4.10 -18.73
N GLY A 46 9.71 -3.49 -17.87
CA GLY A 46 9.70 -2.05 -17.62
C GLY A 46 8.45 -1.56 -16.89
N LYS A 47 7.73 -2.45 -16.20
CA LYS A 47 6.56 -2.09 -15.38
C LYS A 47 7.02 -1.67 -13.98
N LEU A 48 6.25 -0.76 -13.38
CA LEU A 48 6.43 -0.33 -11.98
C LEU A 48 5.69 -1.30 -11.07
N VAL A 49 6.38 -1.82 -10.05
CA VAL A 49 5.80 -2.80 -9.12
C VAL A 49 5.56 -2.18 -7.74
N PHE A 50 4.35 -2.37 -7.23
CA PHE A 50 3.95 -2.05 -5.88
C PHE A 50 3.74 -3.35 -5.07
N VAL A 51 4.60 -3.62 -4.10
CA VAL A 51 4.45 -4.72 -3.14
C VAL A 51 3.50 -4.30 -2.02
N ASP A 52 2.27 -4.80 -2.04
CA ASP A 52 1.22 -4.44 -1.08
C ASP A 52 0.96 -5.57 -0.07
N LEU A 53 1.93 -5.82 0.80
CA LEU A 53 1.86 -6.87 1.83
C LEU A 53 1.59 -6.34 3.23
N LYS A 54 1.59 -5.01 3.42
CA LYS A 54 1.28 -4.31 4.66
C LYS A 54 2.08 -4.87 5.84
N PHE A 55 3.41 -4.96 5.68
CA PHE A 55 4.29 -5.55 6.68
C PHE A 55 4.00 -4.97 8.07
N PHE A 56 3.73 -5.84 9.04
CA PHE A 56 3.37 -5.48 10.40
C PHE A 56 3.88 -6.55 11.35
N ASP A 57 5.06 -6.30 11.91
CA ASP A 57 5.79 -7.22 12.80
C ASP A 57 6.74 -6.38 13.67
N VAL A 58 7.56 -7.00 14.51
CA VAL A 58 8.58 -6.27 15.27
C VAL A 58 9.57 -5.57 14.31
N PRO A 59 10.17 -4.42 14.73
CA PRO A 59 10.97 -3.59 13.82
C PRO A 59 12.08 -4.33 13.05
N ALA A 60 12.79 -5.26 13.70
CA ALA A 60 13.85 -6.03 13.06
C ALA A 60 13.33 -6.94 11.93
N THR A 61 12.18 -7.57 12.12
CA THR A 61 11.53 -8.41 11.09
C THR A 61 11.07 -7.56 9.91
N VAL A 62 10.47 -6.40 10.18
CA VAL A 62 10.05 -5.45 9.13
C VAL A 62 11.25 -4.97 8.32
N ALA A 63 12.34 -4.57 8.98
CA ALA A 63 13.57 -4.16 8.30
C ALA A 63 14.16 -5.27 7.44
N ALA A 64 14.20 -6.50 7.95
CA ALA A 64 14.68 -7.66 7.21
C ALA A 64 13.82 -7.94 5.97
N ALA A 65 12.49 -7.92 6.10
CA ALA A 65 11.55 -8.13 5.01
C ALA A 65 11.66 -7.05 3.93
N VAL A 66 11.67 -5.77 4.33
CA VAL A 66 11.89 -4.64 3.41
C VAL A 66 13.25 -4.75 2.72
N GLY A 67 14.28 -5.16 3.45
CA GLY A 67 15.63 -5.38 2.93
C GLY A 67 15.68 -6.40 1.77
N ARG A 68 14.76 -7.38 1.74
CA ARG A 68 14.66 -8.37 0.63
C ARG A 68 14.14 -7.78 -0.68
N LEU A 69 13.50 -6.61 -0.63
CA LEU A 69 12.98 -5.91 -1.81
C LEU A 69 14.01 -4.97 -2.45
N ARG A 70 15.10 -4.65 -1.73
CA ARG A 70 16.17 -3.78 -2.24
C ARG A 70 16.75 -4.35 -3.54
N ASN A 71 17.08 -3.45 -4.46
CA ASN A 71 17.73 -3.76 -5.75
C ASN A 71 16.92 -4.68 -6.69
N ARG A 72 15.65 -4.98 -6.40
CA ARG A 72 14.75 -5.77 -7.28
C ARG A 72 13.93 -4.91 -8.25
N GLY A 73 14.11 -3.59 -8.27
CA GLY A 73 13.31 -2.67 -9.09
C GLY A 73 11.89 -2.41 -8.55
N VAL A 74 11.62 -2.77 -7.29
CA VAL A 74 10.34 -2.46 -6.63
C VAL A 74 10.21 -0.96 -6.44
N SER A 75 9.06 -0.40 -6.86
CA SER A 75 8.81 1.04 -6.78
C SER A 75 8.22 1.45 -5.44
N PHE A 76 7.27 0.67 -4.91
CA PHE A 76 6.61 0.90 -3.63
C PHE A 76 6.52 -0.39 -2.82
N THR A 77 6.59 -0.25 -1.49
CA THR A 77 6.09 -1.27 -0.57
C THR A 77 5.26 -0.65 0.55
N THR A 78 4.39 -1.44 1.19
CA THR A 78 3.57 -1.00 2.32
C THR A 78 4.07 -1.52 3.65
N VAL A 79 3.96 -0.66 4.67
CA VAL A 79 4.19 -1.02 6.07
C VAL A 79 3.02 -0.48 6.89
N HIS A 80 2.47 -1.31 7.77
CA HIS A 80 1.57 -0.86 8.83
C HIS A 80 2.35 -0.95 10.14
N GLY A 81 2.17 -0.05 11.09
CA GLY A 81 3.01 -0.09 12.28
C GLY A 81 2.98 1.12 13.18
N ASN A 82 3.70 0.99 14.29
CA ASN A 82 4.07 2.11 15.16
C ASN A 82 5.33 2.82 14.63
N GLN A 83 5.77 3.86 15.34
CA GLN A 83 6.92 4.67 14.96
C GLN A 83 8.18 3.82 14.66
N ALA A 84 8.56 2.94 15.59
CA ALA A 84 9.77 2.14 15.46
C ALA A 84 9.76 1.19 14.25
N MET A 85 8.58 0.64 13.91
CA MET A 85 8.44 -0.19 12.70
C MET A 85 8.62 0.64 11.42
N LEU A 86 8.06 1.85 11.39
CA LEU A 86 8.16 2.75 10.23
C LEU A 86 9.60 3.23 10.02
N GLU A 87 10.30 3.59 11.11
CA GLU A 87 11.71 3.99 11.07
C GLU A 87 12.59 2.85 10.57
N ALA A 88 12.41 1.64 11.13
CA ALA A 88 13.16 0.46 10.71
C ALA A 88 12.94 0.11 9.23
N ALA A 89 11.71 0.28 8.73
CA ALA A 89 11.42 0.12 7.31
C ALA A 89 12.10 1.20 6.45
N ALA A 90 12.02 2.47 6.87
CA ALA A 90 12.58 3.60 6.15
C ALA A 90 14.11 3.51 6.06
N GLU A 91 14.79 3.05 7.11
CA GLU A 91 16.23 2.77 7.12
C GLU A 91 16.62 1.61 6.19
N ALA A 92 15.77 0.58 6.08
CA ALA A 92 16.05 -0.61 5.28
C ALA A 92 15.68 -0.47 3.78
N LYS A 93 14.99 0.60 3.36
CA LYS A 93 14.29 0.67 2.08
C LYS A 93 15.16 0.69 0.82
N GLY A 94 16.39 1.21 0.91
CA GLY A 94 17.21 1.49 -0.28
C GLY A 94 16.48 2.42 -1.25
N ASP A 95 16.29 1.99 -2.50
CA ASP A 95 15.55 2.75 -3.52
C ASP A 95 14.02 2.51 -3.48
N VAL A 96 13.55 1.56 -2.67
CA VAL A 96 12.11 1.27 -2.55
C VAL A 96 11.46 2.38 -1.75
N ARG A 97 10.33 2.92 -2.22
CA ARG A 97 9.58 3.92 -1.47
C ARG A 97 8.60 3.26 -0.49
N ILE A 98 8.64 3.67 0.78
CA ILE A 98 7.78 3.13 1.84
C ILE A 98 6.47 3.93 1.92
N LEU A 99 5.35 3.22 1.81
CA LEU A 99 4.01 3.76 2.01
C LEU A 99 3.43 3.25 3.33
N ALA A 100 3.27 4.15 4.30
CA ALA A 100 2.69 3.80 5.59
C ALA A 100 1.16 3.66 5.49
N VAL A 101 0.61 2.53 5.92
CA VAL A 101 -0.84 2.36 6.02
C VAL A 101 -1.35 3.15 7.22
N THR A 102 -2.27 4.09 6.98
CA THR A 102 -2.83 4.96 8.04
C THR A 102 -3.94 4.25 8.81
N ALA A 103 -5.07 4.01 8.14
CA ALA A 103 -6.16 3.13 8.55
C ALA A 103 -6.59 2.35 7.30
N LEU A 104 -7.00 1.09 7.47
CA LEU A 104 -7.54 0.31 6.36
C LEU A 104 -8.85 0.94 5.88
N THR A 105 -9.02 1.09 4.57
CA THR A 105 -10.21 1.72 3.97
C THR A 105 -11.47 0.88 4.12
N SER A 106 -11.34 -0.38 4.54
CA SER A 106 -12.42 -1.28 4.91
C SER A 106 -12.91 -1.11 6.35
N LEU A 107 -12.18 -0.35 7.20
CA LEU A 107 -12.58 -0.12 8.59
C LEU A 107 -13.46 1.13 8.70
N ASP A 108 -14.64 0.94 9.28
CA ASP A 108 -15.52 2.01 9.74
C ASP A 108 -15.34 2.26 11.26
N ARG A 109 -16.17 3.15 11.82
CA ARG A 109 -16.08 3.48 13.25
C ARG A 109 -16.40 2.28 14.14
N GLY A 110 -17.37 1.45 13.77
CA GLY A 110 -17.73 0.26 14.54
C GLY A 110 -16.59 -0.76 14.56
N ASP A 111 -15.93 -0.99 13.42
CA ASP A 111 -14.78 -1.90 13.37
C ASP A 111 -13.61 -1.40 14.25
N LEU A 112 -13.39 -0.08 14.30
CA LEU A 112 -12.35 0.51 15.15
C LEU A 112 -12.71 0.39 16.64
N ASP A 113 -13.97 0.59 17.00
CA ASP A 113 -14.46 0.38 18.36
C ASP A 113 -14.29 -1.08 18.79
N ASP A 114 -14.65 -2.03 17.94
CA ASP A 114 -14.48 -3.48 18.17
C ASP A 114 -13.01 -3.88 18.35
N LEU A 115 -12.10 -3.21 17.64
CA LEU A 115 -10.65 -3.35 17.78
C LEU A 115 -10.08 -2.60 19.00
N GLY A 116 -10.91 -1.88 19.75
CA GLY A 116 -10.54 -1.15 20.96
C GLY A 116 -9.90 0.22 20.72
N PHE A 117 -10.08 0.81 19.53
CA PHE A 117 -9.58 2.15 19.21
C PHE A 117 -10.58 3.23 19.64
N ASP A 118 -10.32 3.87 20.76
CA ASP A 118 -11.04 5.09 21.16
C ASP A 118 -10.39 6.34 20.53
N CYS A 119 -10.59 6.52 19.21
CA CYS A 119 -10.09 7.70 18.52
C CYS A 119 -10.90 8.06 17.26
N ASP A 120 -11.02 9.35 16.98
CA ASP A 120 -11.60 9.80 15.72
C ASP A 120 -10.75 9.35 14.53
N VAL A 121 -11.42 8.91 13.46
CA VAL A 121 -10.76 8.26 12.32
C VAL A 121 -9.92 9.25 11.51
N GLU A 122 -10.41 10.48 11.34
CA GLU A 122 -9.66 11.53 10.65
C GLU A 122 -8.42 11.93 11.47
N GLN A 123 -8.57 12.04 12.80
CA GLN A 123 -7.45 12.30 13.69
C GLN A 123 -6.42 11.17 13.70
N LEU A 124 -6.87 9.91 13.66
CA LEU A 124 -6.00 8.74 13.54
C LEU A 124 -5.19 8.80 12.23
N VAL A 125 -5.86 9.05 11.10
CA VAL A 125 -5.22 9.15 9.78
C VAL A 125 -4.18 10.28 9.76
N LEU A 126 -4.52 11.46 10.27
CA LEU A 126 -3.59 12.59 10.36
C LEU A 126 -2.38 12.28 11.26
N SER A 127 -2.63 11.66 12.42
CA SER A 127 -1.57 11.28 13.37
C SER A 127 -0.60 10.27 12.73
N ARG A 128 -1.13 9.26 12.04
CA ARG A 128 -0.34 8.25 11.34
C ARG A 128 0.46 8.85 10.18
N ALA A 129 -0.12 9.79 9.43
CA ALA A 129 0.58 10.47 8.35
C ALA A 129 1.74 11.35 8.86
N ARG A 130 1.56 12.07 9.98
CA ARG A 130 2.65 12.84 10.60
C ARG A 130 3.80 11.94 11.03
N ARG A 131 3.48 10.82 11.68
CA ARG A 131 4.46 9.81 12.10
C ARG A 131 5.21 9.18 10.93
N ALA A 132 4.49 8.87 9.83
CA ALA A 132 5.11 8.36 8.62
C ALA A 132 6.15 9.34 8.05
N LEU A 133 5.82 10.64 8.01
CA LEU A 133 6.75 11.68 7.59
C LEU A 133 7.97 11.76 8.52
N GLU A 134 7.75 11.78 9.83
CA GLU A 134 8.83 11.82 10.84
C GLU A 134 9.75 10.60 10.75
N ALA A 135 9.19 9.43 10.47
CA ALA A 135 9.93 8.18 10.30
C ALA A 135 10.73 8.10 8.98
N GLY A 136 10.58 9.06 8.06
CA GLY A 136 11.25 9.03 6.75
C GLY A 136 10.55 8.14 5.70
N CYS A 137 9.27 7.84 5.89
CA CYS A 137 8.45 7.21 4.85
C CYS A 137 8.20 8.19 3.70
N ASP A 138 8.00 7.65 2.50
CA ASP A 138 7.83 8.43 1.27
C ASP A 138 6.37 8.78 0.99
N GLY A 139 5.45 8.06 1.63
CA GLY A 139 4.03 8.26 1.45
C GLY A 139 3.16 7.51 2.44
N VAL A 140 1.85 7.60 2.20
CA VAL A 140 0.81 6.93 2.96
C VAL A 140 -0.21 6.26 2.06
N ILE A 141 -0.80 5.18 2.57
CA ILE A 141 -2.06 4.62 2.09
C ILE A 141 -3.18 5.21 2.94
N SER A 142 -4.17 5.81 2.28
CA SER A 142 -5.34 6.42 2.94
C SER A 142 -6.53 6.43 1.98
N SER A 143 -7.77 6.54 2.46
CA SER A 143 -8.92 6.58 1.55
C SER A 143 -8.94 7.88 0.75
N GLY A 144 -9.71 7.90 -0.35
CA GLY A 144 -9.92 9.11 -1.12
C GLY A 144 -10.61 10.24 -0.33
N LEU A 145 -11.35 9.90 0.73
CA LEU A 145 -12.07 10.87 1.57
C LEU A 145 -11.11 11.70 2.43
N GLU A 146 -10.00 11.10 2.89
CA GLU A 146 -9.01 11.81 3.72
C GLU A 146 -7.93 12.52 2.88
N ALA A 147 -7.88 12.29 1.56
CA ALA A 147 -6.87 12.90 0.71
C ALA A 147 -6.84 14.44 0.80
N PRO A 148 -7.98 15.18 0.75
CA PRO A 148 -7.97 16.64 0.93
C PRO A 148 -7.46 17.08 2.32
N LEU A 149 -7.83 16.34 3.37
CA LEU A 149 -7.40 16.59 4.74
C LEU A 149 -5.88 16.43 4.88
N LEU A 150 -5.33 15.35 4.33
CA LEU A 150 -3.89 15.07 4.31
C LEU A 150 -3.13 16.14 3.51
N ARG A 151 -3.65 16.56 2.36
CA ARG A 151 -3.02 17.61 1.55
C ARG A 151 -2.94 18.94 2.30
N ARG A 152 -4.00 19.29 3.04
CA ARG A 152 -4.04 20.53 3.83
C ARG A 152 -3.03 20.55 4.98
N HIS A 153 -2.78 19.41 5.63
CA HIS A 153 -2.00 19.37 6.87
C HIS A 153 -0.57 18.85 6.72
N ILE A 154 -0.26 18.11 5.65
CA ILE A 154 1.06 17.50 5.44
C ILE A 154 1.85 18.18 4.30
N ASP A 155 1.20 19.12 3.59
CA ASP A 155 1.82 20.03 2.61
C ASP A 155 2.57 19.34 1.47
N GLY A 156 1.97 18.29 0.90
CA GLY A 156 2.52 17.60 -0.27
C GLY A 156 3.80 16.78 -0.03
N ARG A 157 4.36 16.78 1.19
CA ARG A 157 5.60 16.07 1.55
C ARG A 157 5.51 14.55 1.45
N LEU A 158 4.30 14.02 1.47
CA LEU A 158 4.02 12.59 1.31
C LEU A 158 3.27 12.32 0.01
N ILE A 159 3.65 11.23 -0.65
CA ILE A 159 2.82 10.60 -1.67
C ILE A 159 1.56 10.07 -0.96
N VAL A 160 0.38 10.38 -1.49
CA VAL A 160 -0.89 9.83 -0.99
C VAL A 160 -1.40 8.85 -2.04
N VAL A 161 -1.41 7.56 -1.71
CA VAL A 161 -1.92 6.51 -2.57
C VAL A 161 -3.29 6.07 -2.03
N THR A 162 -4.32 6.23 -2.87
CA THR A 162 -5.73 6.03 -2.49
C THR A 162 -6.30 4.77 -3.14
N PRO A 163 -6.45 3.65 -2.42
CA PRO A 163 -7.20 2.50 -2.91
C PRO A 163 -8.72 2.79 -2.90
N GLY A 164 -9.52 1.90 -3.48
CA GLY A 164 -10.99 2.00 -3.45
C GLY A 164 -11.59 2.98 -4.44
N ILE A 165 -10.88 3.26 -5.53
CA ILE A 165 -11.36 4.11 -6.62
C ILE A 165 -12.27 3.28 -7.53
N ARG A 166 -13.45 3.82 -7.85
CA ARG A 166 -14.39 3.18 -8.77
C ARG A 166 -14.72 4.11 -9.94
N PRO A 167 -14.56 3.66 -11.20
CA PRO A 167 -15.14 4.35 -12.35
C PRO A 167 -16.67 4.33 -12.21
N VAL A 168 -17.32 5.46 -12.49
CA VAL A 168 -18.74 5.74 -12.24
C VAL A 168 -19.70 4.63 -12.73
N ASP A 169 -19.34 3.90 -13.79
CA ASP A 169 -20.18 2.91 -14.45
C ASP A 169 -20.06 1.46 -13.93
N ASN A 170 -19.11 1.15 -13.03
CA ASN A 170 -18.89 -0.23 -12.54
C ASN A 170 -19.12 -0.36 -11.03
N ARG A 171 -20.33 -0.81 -10.65
CA ARG A 171 -20.71 -1.09 -9.25
C ARG A 171 -20.95 -2.58 -8.95
N PRO A 172 -19.92 -3.40 -8.70
CA PRO A 172 -20.09 -4.64 -7.95
C PRO A 172 -19.97 -4.38 -6.43
N GLN A 173 -20.74 -5.11 -5.61
CA GLN A 173 -20.55 -5.19 -4.14
C GLN A 173 -19.17 -5.81 -3.87
N ASP A 174 -18.32 -5.13 -3.09
CA ASP A 174 -17.00 -5.62 -2.66
C ASP A 174 -16.71 -5.14 -1.22
N ASP A 175 -15.60 -5.58 -0.62
CA ASP A 175 -15.25 -5.39 0.80
C ASP A 175 -14.88 -3.95 1.22
N GLN A 176 -14.67 -3.05 0.26
CA GLN A 176 -14.27 -1.66 0.55
C GLN A 176 -15.44 -0.77 0.96
N LYS A 177 -15.43 -0.33 2.23
CA LYS A 177 -16.45 0.55 2.81
C LYS A 177 -16.24 2.05 2.52
N ARG A 178 -15.00 2.51 2.30
CA ARG A 178 -14.66 3.95 2.11
C ARG A 178 -14.11 4.23 0.71
N VAL A 179 -15.03 4.43 -0.24
CA VAL A 179 -14.72 4.61 -1.67
C VAL A 179 -14.96 6.06 -2.12
N VAL A 180 -14.24 6.48 -3.17
CA VAL A 180 -14.52 7.74 -3.89
C VAL A 180 -14.68 7.46 -5.38
N ASP A 181 -15.60 8.19 -6.00
CA ASP A 181 -15.85 8.13 -7.44
C ASP A 181 -14.86 9.07 -8.17
N VAL A 182 -14.35 8.62 -9.31
CA VAL A 182 -13.46 9.40 -10.21
C VAL A 182 -13.96 9.33 -11.64
#